data_AF-A0A521DM42-F1
#
_entry.id   AF-A0A521DM42-F1
#
_cell.length_a   1.000
_cell.length_b   1.000
_cell.length_c   1.000
_cell.angle_alpha   90.00
_cell.angle_beta   90.00
_cell.angle_gamma   90.00
#
_symmetry.space_group_name_H-M   'P 1'
#
loop_
_entity.id
_entity.type
_entity.pdbx_description
1 polymer ?
#
loop_
_entity_poly.entity_id
_entity_poly.type
_entity_poly.pdbx_seq_one_letter_code
_entity_poly.pdbx_strand_id
1 'polypeptide(L)'
;MRKLFFTLALLFFVSALFSQTQDPSSKRILGNWYSNTIRTTKWVFTQDGKLYNYDKDIMKVMYKYSISNSCQNNSSDTSEFITLRDRDGDEYCFKINAVNENKNGVLSLTNMSNMQPLIFVNDVNLKIAQ
;
A
#
# COMPACT_ATOMS: atom_id res chain seq x y z
N MET A 1 39.10 5.41 -42.77
CA MET A 1 37.91 5.62 -41.90
C MET A 1 37.20 4.28 -41.62
N ARG A 2 37.78 3.39 -40.79
CA ARG A 2 37.21 2.05 -40.53
C ARG A 2 37.29 1.61 -39.07
N LYS A 3 37.84 2.45 -38.19
CA LYS A 3 37.99 2.16 -36.74
C LYS A 3 37.04 2.98 -35.86
N LEU A 4 36.30 3.94 -36.42
CA LEU A 4 35.41 4.83 -35.66
C LEU A 4 34.01 4.23 -35.42
N PHE A 5 33.62 3.21 -36.19
CA PHE A 5 32.29 2.59 -36.07
C PHE A 5 32.20 1.57 -34.91
N PHE A 6 33.33 1.05 -34.43
CA PHE A 6 33.34 0.07 -33.33
C PHE A 6 33.27 0.74 -31.94
N THR A 7 33.74 1.97 -31.79
CA THR A 7 33.67 2.72 -30.52
C THR A 7 32.29 3.31 -30.25
N LEU A 8 31.49 3.59 -31.29
CA LEU A 8 30.14 4.16 -31.10
C LEU A 8 29.09 3.10 -30.70
N ALA A 9 29.30 1.83 -31.05
CA ALA A 9 28.38 0.74 -30.69
C ALA A 9 28.46 0.34 -29.20
N LEU A 10 29.60 0.59 -28.53
CA LEU A 10 29.79 0.21 -27.12
C LEU A 10 29.13 1.19 -26.14
N LEU A 11 28.80 2.41 -26.58
CA LEU A 11 28.18 3.45 -25.74
C LEU A 11 26.65 3.30 -25.60
N PHE A 12 26.01 2.42 -26.37
CA PHE A 12 24.55 2.21 -26.31
C PHE A 12 24.10 1.11 -25.34
N PHE A 13 25.03 0.42 -24.65
CA PHE A 13 24.68 -0.71 -23.77
C PHE A 13 24.52 -0.35 -22.28
N VAL A 14 24.71 0.92 -21.86
CA VAL A 14 24.79 1.26 -20.41
C VAL A 14 23.51 1.87 -19.83
N SER A 15 22.49 2.20 -20.63
CA SER A 15 21.28 2.87 -20.11
C SER A 15 20.12 1.94 -19.71
N ALA A 16 20.29 0.61 -19.76
CA ALA A 16 19.33 -0.32 -19.14
C ALA A 16 19.58 -0.43 -17.63
N LEU A 17 19.70 0.71 -16.94
CA LEU A 17 19.57 0.76 -15.50
C LEU A 17 18.11 0.43 -15.19
N PHE A 18 17.90 -0.80 -14.71
CA PHE A 18 16.64 -1.34 -14.23
C PHE A 18 15.75 -0.26 -13.61
N SER A 19 14.72 0.17 -14.35
CA SER A 19 13.58 0.82 -13.71
C SER A 19 12.94 -0.27 -12.84
N GLN A 20 13.30 -0.30 -11.56
CA GLN A 20 12.62 -1.14 -10.59
C GLN A 20 11.21 -0.57 -10.46
N THR A 21 10.31 -1.01 -11.34
CA THR A 21 8.90 -0.68 -11.24
C THR A 21 8.42 -1.24 -9.92
N GLN A 22 8.17 -0.36 -8.96
CA GLN A 22 7.60 -0.76 -7.69
C GLN A 22 6.27 -1.44 -7.96
N ASP A 23 6.02 -2.57 -7.29
CA ASP A 23 4.73 -3.24 -7.40
C ASP A 23 3.59 -2.27 -7.05
N PRO A 24 2.42 -2.34 -7.71
CA PRO A 24 1.29 -1.48 -7.38
C PRO A 24 0.86 -1.68 -5.92
N SER A 25 0.24 -0.66 -5.34
CA SER A 25 -0.21 -0.69 -3.94
C SER A 25 -1.14 -1.87 -3.67
N SER A 26 -1.96 -2.28 -4.65
CA SER A 26 -2.83 -3.45 -4.59
C SER A 26 -2.12 -4.77 -4.30
N LYS A 27 -0.86 -4.92 -4.72
CA LYS A 27 -0.03 -6.09 -4.37
C LYS A 27 0.71 -5.89 -3.05
N ARG A 28 1.25 -4.70 -2.82
CA ARG A 28 2.09 -4.39 -1.64
C ARG A 28 1.30 -4.37 -0.32
N ILE A 29 0.00 -4.12 -0.37
CA ILE A 29 -0.85 -4.00 0.81
C ILE A 29 -1.27 -5.36 1.41
N LEU A 30 -1.09 -6.46 0.70
CA LEU A 30 -1.53 -7.78 1.16
C LEU A 30 -0.81 -8.18 2.47
N GLY A 31 -1.56 -8.78 3.39
CA GLY A 31 -1.05 -9.28 4.66
C GLY A 31 -1.56 -8.53 5.89
N ASN A 32 -0.84 -8.70 7.00
CA ASN A 32 -1.23 -8.21 8.32
C ASN A 32 -0.64 -6.82 8.60
N TRP A 33 -1.49 -5.93 9.11
CA TRP A 33 -1.14 -4.56 9.48
C TRP A 33 -1.70 -4.24 10.85
N TYR A 34 -0.82 -3.98 11.80
CA TYR A 34 -1.14 -3.72 13.19
C TYR A 34 -1.06 -2.22 13.43
N SER A 35 -2.08 -1.65 14.07
CA SER A 35 -2.09 -0.22 14.40
C SER A 35 -0.82 0.13 15.19
N ASN A 36 -0.20 1.26 14.84
CA ASN A 36 1.00 1.72 15.49
C ASN A 36 0.77 2.16 16.94
N THR A 37 -0.45 2.62 17.25
CA THR A 37 -0.82 3.11 18.58
C THR A 37 -1.52 2.05 19.43
N ILE A 38 -2.29 1.14 18.81
CA ILE A 38 -3.05 0.09 19.50
C ILE A 38 -2.72 -1.25 18.84
N ARG A 39 -1.65 -1.90 19.31
CA ARG A 39 -1.12 -3.13 18.70
C ARG A 39 -2.08 -4.32 18.70
N THR A 40 -3.15 -4.27 19.50
CA THR A 40 -4.22 -5.29 19.49
C THR A 40 -5.17 -5.13 18.31
N THR A 41 -5.20 -3.96 17.66
CA THR A 41 -6.00 -3.71 16.46
C THR A 41 -5.20 -4.06 15.21
N LYS A 42 -5.75 -4.95 14.38
CA LYS A 42 -5.09 -5.49 13.17
C LYS A 42 -6.04 -5.45 11.98
N TRP A 43 -5.53 -5.05 10.83
CA TRP A 43 -6.16 -5.19 9.52
C TRP A 43 -5.45 -6.29 8.73
N VAL A 44 -6.23 -7.14 8.08
CA VAL A 44 -5.71 -8.20 7.22
C VAL A 44 -6.28 -8.03 5.82
N PHE A 45 -5.44 -7.65 4.86
CA PHE A 45 -5.82 -7.51 3.45
C PHE A 45 -5.56 -8.82 2.72
N THR A 46 -6.59 -9.35 2.07
CA THR A 46 -6.53 -10.61 1.34
C THR A 46 -6.68 -10.41 -0.16
N GLN A 47 -6.11 -11.34 -0.93
CA GLN A 47 -6.05 -11.26 -2.39
C GLN A 47 -7.44 -11.27 -3.07
N ASP A 48 -8.47 -11.79 -2.38
CA ASP A 48 -9.86 -11.78 -2.84
C ASP A 48 -10.59 -10.44 -2.60
N GLY A 49 -9.87 -9.38 -2.25
CA GLY A 49 -10.43 -8.04 -2.10
C GLY A 49 -11.21 -7.85 -0.81
N LYS A 50 -10.86 -8.58 0.25
CA LYS A 50 -11.46 -8.42 1.60
C LYS A 50 -10.45 -7.89 2.60
N LEU A 51 -10.94 -7.05 3.50
CA LEU A 51 -10.20 -6.56 4.65
C LEU A 51 -10.90 -7.06 5.91
N TYR A 52 -10.17 -7.78 6.75
CA TYR A 52 -10.67 -8.22 8.05
C TYR A 52 -10.05 -7.35 9.15
N ASN A 53 -10.90 -6.70 9.94
CA ASN A 53 -10.48 -5.97 11.12
C ASN A 53 -10.62 -6.86 12.36
N TYR A 54 -9.59 -6.86 13.18
CA TYR A 54 -9.52 -7.58 14.44
C TYR A 54 -9.20 -6.61 15.57
N ASP A 55 -9.73 -6.89 16.76
CA ASP A 55 -9.23 -6.36 18.02
C ASP A 55 -9.02 -7.50 19.01
N LYS A 56 -7.82 -7.58 19.58
CA LYS A 56 -7.38 -8.69 20.47
C LYS A 56 -7.61 -10.06 19.83
N ASP A 57 -7.26 -10.16 18.54
CA ASP A 57 -7.45 -11.35 17.69
C ASP A 57 -8.90 -11.83 17.51
N ILE A 58 -9.88 -11.03 17.95
CA ILE A 58 -11.30 -11.27 17.68
C ILE A 58 -11.69 -10.45 16.45
N MET A 59 -12.18 -11.12 15.40
CA MET A 59 -12.69 -10.46 14.20
C MET A 59 -13.89 -9.59 14.56
N LYS A 60 -13.87 -8.31 14.18
CA LYS A 60 -14.92 -7.34 14.47
C LYS A 60 -15.78 -7.05 13.24
N VAL A 61 -15.13 -6.85 12.10
CA VAL A 61 -15.81 -6.47 10.86
C VAL A 61 -14.98 -6.93 9.65
N MET A 62 -15.68 -7.22 8.57
CA MET A 62 -15.11 -7.47 7.26
C MET A 62 -15.62 -6.43 6.28
N TYR A 63 -14.71 -5.87 5.49
CA TYR A 63 -15.02 -4.96 4.39
C TYR A 63 -14.61 -5.60 3.07
N LYS A 64 -15.35 -5.29 2.00
CA LYS A 64 -14.79 -5.36 0.66
C LYS A 64 -13.89 -4.15 0.46
N TYR A 65 -12.70 -4.33 -0.11
CA TYR A 65 -11.82 -3.22 -0.43
C TYR A 65 -11.49 -3.15 -1.91
N SER A 66 -11.28 -1.93 -2.40
CA SER A 66 -10.69 -1.64 -3.69
C SER A 66 -9.61 -0.57 -3.55
N ILE A 67 -8.65 -0.57 -4.48
CA ILE A 67 -7.64 0.49 -4.59
C ILE A 67 -7.76 1.13 -5.97
N SER A 68 -7.89 2.45 -5.98
CA SER A 68 -8.06 3.26 -7.18
C SER A 68 -7.56 4.69 -6.95
N ASN A 69 -7.46 5.47 -8.02
CA ASN A 69 -7.11 6.89 -7.98
C ASN A 69 -8.28 7.81 -7.54
N SER A 70 -9.39 7.21 -7.12
CA SER A 70 -10.56 7.91 -6.61
C SER A 70 -11.31 7.09 -5.58
N CYS A 71 -12.06 7.77 -4.73
CA CYS A 71 -12.96 7.22 -3.73
C CYS A 71 -13.99 8.30 -3.34
N GLN A 72 -15.26 7.97 -3.19
CA GLN A 72 -16.30 8.97 -2.87
C GLN A 72 -16.16 10.23 -3.76
N ASN A 73 -15.95 11.41 -3.16
CA ASN A 73 -15.75 12.70 -3.84
C ASN A 73 -14.27 13.11 -4.01
N ASN A 74 -13.32 12.20 -3.74
CA ASN A 74 -11.89 12.46 -3.88
C ASN A 74 -11.37 11.78 -5.15
N SER A 75 -10.53 12.49 -5.91
CA SER A 75 -9.80 11.96 -7.05
C SER A 75 -8.41 12.59 -7.14
N SER A 76 -7.46 11.86 -7.71
CA SER A 76 -6.09 12.34 -7.91
C SER A 76 -5.39 11.56 -9.01
N ASP A 77 -4.67 12.26 -9.89
CA ASP A 77 -3.87 11.61 -10.95
C ASP A 77 -2.64 10.87 -10.41
N THR A 78 -2.22 11.17 -9.18
CA THR A 78 -0.97 10.67 -8.60
C THR A 78 -1.16 9.88 -7.31
N SER A 79 -2.24 10.14 -6.57
CA SER A 79 -2.52 9.45 -5.31
C SER A 79 -3.46 8.28 -5.52
N GLU A 80 -3.20 7.19 -4.80
CA GLU A 80 -4.11 6.06 -4.69
C GLU A 80 -4.91 6.14 -3.37
N PHE A 81 -6.10 5.57 -3.39
CA PHE A 81 -7.03 5.52 -2.27
C PHE A 81 -7.51 4.09 -2.07
N ILE A 82 -7.81 3.74 -0.81
CA ILE A 82 -8.52 2.53 -0.43
C ILE A 82 -9.97 2.93 -0.17
N THR A 83 -10.91 2.27 -0.85
CA THR A 83 -12.32 2.30 -0.49
C THR A 83 -12.64 1.03 0.28
N LEU A 84 -13.13 1.15 1.51
CA LEU A 84 -13.70 0.05 2.28
C LEU A 84 -15.21 0.14 2.21
N ARG A 85 -15.88 -0.94 1.81
CA ARG A 85 -17.34 -1.04 1.80
C ARG A 85 -17.80 -2.14 2.74
N ASP A 86 -18.68 -1.82 3.68
CA ASP A 86 -19.24 -2.81 4.59
C ASP A 86 -20.42 -3.58 3.97
N ARG A 87 -21.13 -4.36 4.80
CA ARG A 87 -22.24 -5.19 4.34
C ARG A 87 -23.48 -4.38 3.96
N ASP A 88 -23.66 -3.22 4.59
CA ASP A 88 -24.83 -2.36 4.44
C ASP A 88 -24.64 -1.39 3.26
N GLY A 89 -23.40 -1.29 2.78
CA GLY A 89 -23.03 -0.52 1.60
C GLY A 89 -22.33 0.79 1.94
N ASP A 90 -22.11 1.08 3.23
CA ASP A 90 -21.41 2.29 3.65
C ASP A 90 -19.95 2.21 3.20
N GLU A 91 -19.46 3.34 2.69
CA GLU A 91 -18.11 3.47 2.17
C GLU A 91 -17.24 4.34 3.07
N TYR A 92 -16.01 3.90 3.26
CA TYR A 92 -14.97 4.61 4.00
C TYR A 92 -13.77 4.79 3.09
N CYS A 93 -13.34 6.04 2.88
CA CYS A 93 -12.19 6.33 2.05
C CYS A 93 -10.92 6.67 2.85
N PHE A 94 -9.81 6.06 2.43
CA PHE A 94 -8.48 6.34 2.94
C PHE A 94 -7.51 6.66 1.81
N LYS A 95 -6.84 7.81 1.84
CA LYS A 95 -5.70 8.07 0.95
C LYS A 95 -4.51 7.22 1.38
N ILE A 96 -3.83 6.58 0.43
CA ILE A 96 -2.57 5.87 0.67
C ILE A 96 -1.43 6.90 0.59
N ASN A 97 -0.75 7.11 1.71
CA ASN A 97 0.46 7.95 1.75
C ASN A 97 1.72 7.12 1.45
N ALA A 98 1.79 5.90 1.98
CA ALA A 98 2.86 4.94 1.71
C ALA A 98 2.39 3.51 2.03
N VAL A 99 2.87 2.53 1.25
CA VAL A 99 2.63 1.10 1.53
C VAL A 99 3.87 0.26 1.25
N ASN A 100 4.43 -0.30 2.32
CA ASN A 100 5.55 -1.24 2.32
C ASN A 100 6.70 -0.82 1.38
N GLU A 101 7.04 0.47 1.37
CA GLU A 101 8.07 0.99 0.49
C GLU A 101 9.41 0.38 0.85
N ASN A 102 10.12 -0.14 -0.16
CA ASN A 102 11.37 -0.88 0.04
C ASN A 102 11.27 -1.98 1.10
N LYS A 103 10.09 -2.59 1.26
CA LYS A 103 9.80 -3.63 2.27
C LYS A 103 10.00 -3.14 3.72
N ASN A 104 9.81 -1.85 3.98
CA ASN A 104 9.96 -1.25 5.31
C ASN A 104 8.88 -1.65 6.32
N GLY A 105 7.84 -2.37 5.90
CA GLY A 105 6.78 -2.85 6.78
C GLY A 105 5.89 -1.76 7.37
N VAL A 106 5.72 -0.62 6.68
CA VAL A 106 4.85 0.49 7.10
C VAL A 106 3.71 0.69 6.12
N LEU A 107 2.50 0.90 6.64
CA LEU A 107 1.32 1.36 5.92
C LEU A 107 0.89 2.68 6.55
N SER A 108 0.89 3.75 5.76
CA SER A 108 0.49 5.09 6.18
C SER A 108 -0.70 5.54 5.36
N LEU A 109 -1.79 5.88 6.05
CA LEU A 109 -3.06 6.27 5.46
C LEU A 109 -3.55 7.61 6.03
N THR A 110 -4.40 8.29 5.29
CA THR A 110 -5.19 9.42 5.81
C THR A 110 -6.67 9.09 5.62
N ASN A 111 -7.44 9.10 6.70
CA ASN A 111 -8.90 8.99 6.61
C ASN A 111 -9.46 10.28 6.00
N MET A 112 -10.16 10.16 4.88
CA MET A 112 -10.62 11.31 4.11
C MET A 112 -11.88 11.99 4.70
N SER A 113 -12.57 11.37 5.67
CA SER A 113 -13.74 11.99 6.30
C SER A 113 -13.37 12.98 7.41
N ASN A 114 -12.23 12.78 8.07
CA ASN A 114 -11.80 13.58 9.22
C ASN A 114 -10.32 14.01 9.16
N MET A 115 -9.62 13.72 8.05
CA MET A 115 -8.20 14.01 7.82
C MET A 115 -7.25 13.39 8.84
N GLN A 116 -7.69 12.40 9.61
CA GLN A 116 -6.88 11.76 10.63
C GLN A 116 -5.81 10.86 9.98
N PRO A 117 -4.52 10.97 10.36
CA PRO A 117 -3.50 10.05 9.92
C PRO A 117 -3.62 8.70 10.66
N LEU A 118 -3.45 7.60 9.94
CA LEU A 118 -3.38 6.25 10.48
C LEU A 118 -2.07 5.60 10.05
N ILE A 119 -1.34 5.06 11.03
CA ILE A 119 -0.08 4.36 10.79
C ILE A 119 -0.26 2.93 11.28
N PHE A 120 0.08 1.98 10.42
CA PHE A 120 0.14 0.57 10.73
C PHE A 120 1.54 0.05 10.41
N VAL A 121 1.93 -1.03 11.08
CA VAL A 121 3.15 -1.77 10.76
C VAL A 121 2.83 -3.25 10.59
N ASN A 122 3.62 -3.96 9.80
CA ASN A 122 3.47 -5.41 9.65
C ASN A 122 4.40 -6.19 10.59
N ASP A 123 4.43 -7.51 10.43
CA ASP A 123 5.18 -8.44 11.27
C ASP A 123 6.71 -8.18 11.30
N VAL A 124 7.27 -7.46 10.32
CA VAL A 124 8.70 -7.07 10.31
C VAL A 124 9.02 -6.13 11.47
N ASN A 125 8.14 -5.15 11.72
CA ASN A 125 8.36 -4.12 12.74
C ASN A 125 7.76 -4.48 14.11
N LEU A 126 6.88 -5.48 14.18
CA LEU A 126 6.36 -5.97 15.46
C LEU A 126 7.45 -6.58 16.34
N LYS A 127 8.42 -7.28 15.73
CA LYS A 127 9.49 -7.98 16.46
C LYS A 127 10.54 -7.06 17.06
N ILE A 128 10.57 -5.78 16.69
CA ILE A 128 11.59 -4.81 17.14
C ILE A 128 11.17 -4.15 18.47
N ALA A 129 9.89 -4.23 18.84
CA ALA A 129 9.32 -3.56 20.02
C ALA A 129 8.99 -4.51 21.18
N GLN A 130 9.36 -5.80 21.09
CA GLN A 130 9.29 -6.79 22.17
C GLN A 130 10.71 -7.09 22.66
#